data_AF-A0A1G6UQR7-F1
#
_entry.id   AF-A0A1G6UQR7-F1
#
_cell.length_a   1.000
_cell.length_b   1.000
_cell.length_c   1.000
_cell.angle_alpha   90.00
_cell.angle_beta   90.00
_cell.angle_gamma   90.00
#
_symmetry.space_group_name_H-M   'P 1'
#
loop_
_entity.id
_entity.type
_entity.pdbx_description
1 polymer ?
#
loop_
_entity_poly.entity_id
_entity_poly.type
_entity_poly.pdbx_seq_one_letter_code
_entity_poly.pdbx_strand_id
1 'polypeptide(L)'
;MATSFQSFRTAAAFAAFAAFSAASLTACGGGGGGGDVTTPPGTSPTPAPAPAPSSGTSSAACYNAADFNEGTVLVEEGITKMDGQPDLASTSTTTTGARQDFAGARPVMFTPQSTGALGNNRQFRDRTSTSELAYGVVSDTSTQVLTQVYDPPVSTPLDMQPGQVVKRDHKNQFTIVPKAGSAPSSFSETVEDQFTYVGRESLQTAMGSLNVCKFNNDFVTVGPTGRAVANIQTWVVAEGPYQGRLVKIATSSSNGRPSTYEVTKITYTPK
;
A
#
# COMPACT_ATOMS: atom_id res chain seq x y z
N MET A 1 -0.24 -35.72 18.65
CA MET A 1 -0.67 -34.81 17.56
C MET A 1 -1.52 -33.70 18.15
N ALA A 2 -0.86 -32.69 18.72
CA ALA A 2 -1.45 -31.43 19.20
C ALA A 2 -0.30 -30.69 19.91
N THR A 3 0.39 -29.78 19.21
CA THR A 3 1.34 -28.86 19.88
C THR A 3 1.68 -27.66 18.98
N SER A 4 1.56 -26.48 19.59
CA SER A 4 2.13 -25.16 19.26
C SER A 4 1.59 -24.37 18.05
N PHE A 5 0.43 -23.72 18.23
CA PHE A 5 0.03 -22.48 17.54
C PHE A 5 0.29 -21.22 18.40
N GLN A 6 1.25 -21.29 19.34
CA GLN A 6 1.41 -20.29 20.42
C GLN A 6 2.53 -19.24 20.24
N SER A 7 3.13 -19.08 19.05
CA SER A 7 4.31 -18.19 18.89
C SER A 7 4.13 -16.96 17.98
N PHE A 8 2.90 -16.55 17.65
CA PHE A 8 2.65 -15.29 16.89
C PHE A 8 2.13 -14.14 17.75
N ARG A 9 2.56 -14.09 19.02
CA ARG A 9 2.48 -12.86 19.82
C ARG A 9 3.75 -12.07 19.54
N THR A 10 3.61 -10.78 19.18
CA THR A 10 4.66 -9.80 18.80
C THR A 10 4.92 -9.65 17.29
N ALA A 11 3.94 -9.14 16.54
CA ALA A 11 4.15 -8.57 15.20
C ALA A 11 3.14 -7.45 14.87
N ALA A 12 2.72 -6.67 15.88
CA ALA A 12 1.73 -5.60 15.74
C ALA A 12 2.32 -4.23 15.37
N ALA A 13 3.55 -4.18 14.84
CA ALA A 13 4.22 -2.94 14.40
C ALA A 13 4.43 -2.94 12.87
N PHE A 14 3.40 -3.29 12.10
CA PHE A 14 3.42 -3.40 10.63
C PHE A 14 2.46 -2.42 9.94
N ALA A 15 2.12 -1.30 10.57
CA ALA A 15 1.12 -0.36 10.06
C ALA A 15 1.60 0.57 8.92
N ALA A 16 2.80 0.37 8.36
CA ALA A 16 3.27 1.17 7.23
C ALA A 16 3.75 0.40 5.99
N PHE A 17 3.98 -0.92 6.09
CA PHE A 17 4.67 -1.66 5.03
C PHE A 17 3.94 -2.93 4.53
N ALA A 18 2.73 -3.20 5.04
CA ALA A 18 1.89 -4.33 4.65
C ALA A 18 0.48 -3.91 4.19
N ALA A 19 0.38 -2.78 3.49
CA ALA A 19 -0.86 -2.38 2.81
C ALA A 19 -1.30 -3.36 1.70
N PHE A 20 -0.52 -4.41 1.40
CA PHE A 20 -0.81 -5.36 0.31
C PHE A 20 -0.90 -6.84 0.72
N SER A 21 -0.88 -7.22 2.00
CA SER A 21 -0.77 -8.66 2.34
C SER A 21 -1.40 -9.15 3.66
N ALA A 22 -2.28 -8.41 4.34
CA ALA A 22 -2.70 -8.79 5.70
C ALA A 22 -4.21 -8.71 6.00
N ALA A 23 -5.05 -9.20 5.07
CA ALA A 23 -6.47 -9.38 5.34
C ALA A 23 -6.91 -10.82 5.03
N SER A 24 -6.46 -11.77 5.84
CA SER A 24 -7.03 -13.10 5.93
C SER A 24 -6.71 -13.59 7.33
N LEU A 25 -7.65 -13.48 8.27
CA LEU A 25 -8.26 -14.64 8.93
C LEU A 25 -9.26 -14.10 9.96
N THR A 26 -10.56 -14.26 9.72
CA THR A 26 -11.59 -14.71 10.70
C THR A 26 -12.97 -14.52 10.08
N ALA A 27 -13.74 -15.61 10.02
CA ALA A 27 -14.99 -15.74 9.28
C ALA A 27 -16.26 -15.53 10.13
N CYS A 28 -17.39 -15.37 9.41
CA CYS A 28 -18.81 -15.59 9.75
C CYS A 28 -19.57 -14.41 10.42
N GLY A 29 -20.75 -13.93 9.97
CA GLY A 29 -21.64 -14.29 8.85
C GLY A 29 -22.95 -13.44 8.83
N GLY A 30 -23.68 -13.48 7.69
CA GLY A 30 -25.09 -13.00 7.44
C GLY A 30 -25.21 -11.51 7.03
N GLY A 31 -25.80 -11.05 5.91
CA GLY A 31 -26.99 -11.42 5.12
C GLY A 31 -28.13 -10.41 5.43
N GLY A 32 -28.90 -9.74 4.56
CA GLY A 32 -29.10 -9.61 3.10
C GLY A 32 -30.28 -8.62 2.84
N GLY A 33 -30.57 -8.29 1.57
CA GLY A 33 -31.79 -7.57 1.09
C GLY A 33 -31.58 -6.06 0.86
N GLY A 34 -31.94 -5.42 -0.26
CA GLY A 34 -32.84 -5.74 -1.37
C GLY A 34 -33.87 -4.60 -1.52
N GLY A 35 -33.87 -3.85 -2.63
CA GLY A 35 -34.86 -2.80 -2.88
C GLY A 35 -34.55 -1.90 -4.08
N ASP A 36 -34.97 -2.34 -5.27
CA ASP A 36 -35.06 -1.50 -6.48
C ASP A 36 -36.29 -0.57 -6.42
N VAL A 37 -36.11 0.70 -6.78
CA VAL A 37 -37.21 1.59 -7.17
C VAL A 37 -36.79 2.35 -8.43
N THR A 38 -37.34 1.94 -9.56
CA THR A 38 -37.20 2.56 -10.88
C THR A 38 -38.08 3.81 -10.97
N THR A 39 -37.49 4.96 -11.34
CA THR A 39 -38.24 6.18 -11.72
C THR A 39 -37.85 6.63 -13.15
N PRO A 40 -38.75 7.30 -13.89
CA PRO A 40 -38.67 7.47 -15.34
C PRO A 40 -37.68 8.58 -15.77
N PRO A 41 -37.20 8.56 -17.03
CA PRO A 41 -36.13 9.47 -17.47
C PRO A 41 -36.65 10.89 -17.73
N GLY A 42 -36.15 11.85 -16.95
CA GLY A 42 -36.22 13.27 -17.25
C GLY A 42 -35.10 13.69 -18.21
N THR A 43 -35.42 14.55 -19.18
CA THR A 43 -34.51 15.03 -20.24
C THR A 43 -33.28 15.74 -19.67
N SER A 44 -32.09 15.17 -19.93
CA SER A 44 -30.80 15.71 -19.50
C SER A 44 -30.44 16.98 -20.28
N PRO A 45 -30.07 18.10 -19.61
CA PRO A 45 -29.48 19.24 -20.28
C PRO A 45 -28.09 18.87 -20.83
N THR A 46 -27.75 19.43 -21.99
CA THR A 46 -26.44 19.30 -22.64
C THR A 46 -25.32 19.65 -21.65
N PRO A 47 -24.34 18.76 -21.40
CA PRO A 47 -23.23 19.04 -20.50
C PRO A 47 -22.44 20.26 -21.00
N ALA A 48 -22.24 21.24 -20.11
CA ALA A 48 -21.27 22.30 -20.34
C ALA A 48 -19.87 21.67 -20.56
N PRO A 49 -19.01 22.24 -21.42
CA PRO A 49 -17.65 21.76 -21.62
C PRO A 49 -16.95 21.62 -20.27
N ALA A 50 -16.43 20.42 -19.99
CA ALA A 50 -15.64 20.18 -18.78
C ALA A 50 -14.48 21.19 -18.74
N PRO A 51 -14.27 21.90 -17.62
CA PRO A 51 -13.11 22.77 -17.47
C PRO A 51 -11.83 21.99 -17.76
N ALA A 52 -10.93 22.58 -18.56
CA ALA A 52 -9.61 22.00 -18.77
C ALA A 52 -8.93 21.80 -17.39
N PRO A 53 -8.28 20.65 -17.13
CA PRO A 53 -7.69 20.34 -15.84
C PRO A 53 -6.69 21.42 -15.44
N SER A 54 -6.92 22.04 -14.28
CA SER A 54 -5.97 22.98 -13.69
C SER A 54 -4.71 22.23 -13.27
N SER A 55 -3.56 22.63 -13.79
CA SER A 55 -2.24 22.01 -13.56
C SER A 55 -1.74 22.01 -12.10
N GLY A 56 -2.53 22.51 -11.15
CA GLY A 56 -2.21 22.53 -9.71
C GLY A 56 -2.90 21.46 -8.86
N THR A 57 -3.81 20.65 -9.41
CA THR A 57 -4.65 19.72 -8.61
C THR A 57 -4.34 18.24 -8.83
N SER A 58 -3.50 17.91 -9.81
CA SER A 58 -3.12 16.52 -10.12
C SER A 58 -2.27 15.86 -9.03
N SER A 59 -2.36 14.51 -8.97
CA SER A 59 -1.50 13.66 -8.16
C SER A 59 -0.03 13.61 -8.60
N ALA A 60 0.31 14.11 -9.79
CA ALA A 60 1.67 14.01 -10.36
C ALA A 60 2.73 14.62 -9.44
N ALA A 61 2.38 15.68 -8.71
CA ALA A 61 3.29 16.32 -7.76
C ALA A 61 3.62 15.45 -6.54
N CYS A 62 2.85 14.41 -6.27
CA CYS A 62 3.03 13.51 -5.13
C CYS A 62 3.88 12.28 -5.47
N TYR A 63 4.52 12.27 -6.64
CA TYR A 63 5.50 11.26 -7.01
C TYR A 63 6.88 11.90 -7.13
N ASN A 64 7.91 11.21 -6.64
CA ASN A 64 9.28 11.68 -6.72
C ASN A 64 10.13 10.70 -7.53
N ALA A 65 10.69 11.18 -8.64
CA ALA A 65 11.55 10.38 -9.51
C ALA A 65 12.83 9.90 -8.81
N ALA A 66 13.36 10.72 -7.89
CA ALA A 66 14.63 10.45 -7.22
C ALA A 66 14.59 9.20 -6.33
N ASP A 67 13.40 8.75 -5.94
CA ASP A 67 13.24 7.49 -5.20
C ASP A 67 13.72 6.27 -5.96
N PHE A 68 13.65 6.31 -7.29
CA PHE A 68 14.03 5.19 -8.16
C PHE A 68 15.52 5.21 -8.52
N ASN A 69 16.27 6.19 -8.04
CA ASN A 69 17.71 6.27 -8.24
C ASN A 69 18.43 5.39 -7.21
N GLU A 70 19.32 4.54 -7.72
CA GLU A 70 20.12 3.64 -6.88
C GLU A 70 20.94 4.42 -5.86
N GLY A 71 20.89 3.97 -4.60
CA GLY A 71 21.56 4.62 -3.47
C GLY A 71 20.75 5.71 -2.78
N THR A 72 19.51 5.99 -3.22
CA THR A 72 18.59 6.84 -2.46
C THR A 72 18.26 6.18 -1.12
N VAL A 73 18.34 6.96 -0.04
CA VAL A 73 18.06 6.51 1.33
C VAL A 73 16.99 7.39 1.96
N LEU A 74 15.98 6.75 2.53
CA LEU A 74 14.90 7.37 3.29
C LEU A 74 14.89 6.78 4.69
N VAL A 75 14.98 7.63 5.72
CA VAL A 75 14.76 7.26 7.11
C VAL A 75 13.56 8.01 7.64
N GLU A 76 12.60 7.29 8.20
CA GLU A 76 11.37 7.83 8.75
C GLU A 76 11.22 7.38 10.20
N GLU A 77 10.88 8.31 11.08
CA GLU A 77 10.41 8.00 12.42
C GLU A 77 8.92 8.29 12.46
N GLY A 78 8.14 7.44 13.13
CA GLY A 78 6.70 7.62 13.19
C GLY A 78 6.05 6.87 14.33
N ILE A 79 4.75 7.14 14.50
CA ILE A 79 3.93 6.58 15.56
C ILE A 79 2.76 5.83 14.94
N THR A 80 2.61 4.57 15.30
CA THR A 80 1.42 3.78 15.02
C THR A 80 0.46 3.86 16.20
N LYS A 81 -0.80 4.19 15.92
CA LYS A 81 -1.91 4.17 16.87
C LYS A 81 -2.92 3.10 16.46
N MET A 82 -3.35 2.31 17.44
CA MET A 82 -4.36 1.27 17.27
C MET A 82 -5.34 1.36 18.42
N ASP A 83 -6.62 1.16 18.13
CA ASP A 83 -7.65 1.30 19.16
C ASP A 83 -7.45 0.32 20.32
N GLY A 84 -7.48 0.86 21.54
CA GLY A 84 -7.24 0.14 22.80
C GLY A 84 -5.82 -0.43 22.95
N GLN A 85 -4.82 0.13 22.26
CA GLN A 85 -3.41 -0.28 22.37
C GLN A 85 -2.52 0.93 22.70
N PRO A 86 -1.35 0.71 23.32
CA PRO A 86 -0.36 1.77 23.47
C PRO A 86 0.19 2.21 22.10
N ASP A 87 0.54 3.49 22.01
CA ASP A 87 1.23 4.06 20.86
C ASP A 87 2.57 3.33 20.63
N LEU A 88 2.85 2.99 19.38
CA LEU A 88 4.08 2.30 18.98
C LEU A 88 4.95 3.23 18.15
N ALA A 89 6.07 3.67 18.73
CA ALA A 89 7.11 4.37 17.98
C ALA A 89 7.89 3.38 17.11
N SER A 90 8.22 3.79 15.88
CA SER A 90 9.04 3.00 14.97
C SER A 90 9.99 3.89 14.19
N THR A 91 11.11 3.30 13.79
CA THR A 91 12.00 3.86 12.78
C THR A 91 12.00 2.91 11.59
N SER A 92 11.84 3.46 10.39
CA SER A 92 11.92 2.75 9.12
C SER A 92 13.06 3.33 8.30
N THR A 93 13.83 2.49 7.65
CA THR A 93 14.85 2.86 6.66
C THR A 93 14.55 2.13 5.37
N THR A 94 14.42 2.86 4.27
CA THR A 94 14.31 2.29 2.94
C THR A 94 15.52 2.70 2.13
N THR A 95 16.21 1.72 1.56
CA THR A 95 17.30 1.94 0.60
C THR A 95 16.88 1.48 -0.78
N THR A 96 17.07 2.34 -1.78
CA THR A 96 16.89 2.00 -3.18
C THR A 96 18.16 1.31 -3.69
N GLY A 97 18.04 0.06 -4.10
CA GLY A 97 19.11 -0.72 -4.69
C GLY A 97 19.08 -0.70 -6.21
N ALA A 98 20.04 -1.43 -6.81
CA ALA A 98 20.08 -1.65 -8.25
C ALA A 98 18.82 -2.32 -8.78
N ARG A 99 18.60 -2.18 -10.09
CA ARG A 99 17.58 -2.93 -10.82
C ARG A 99 17.91 -4.43 -10.84
N GLN A 100 16.92 -5.26 -10.57
CA GLN A 100 17.07 -6.72 -10.48
C GLN A 100 15.98 -7.44 -11.26
N ASP A 101 16.29 -8.62 -11.78
CA ASP A 101 15.30 -9.45 -12.46
C ASP A 101 14.27 -9.97 -11.44
N PHE A 102 13.00 -9.70 -11.70
CA PHE A 102 11.89 -10.13 -10.87
C PHE A 102 10.61 -10.20 -11.69
N ALA A 103 9.85 -11.30 -11.56
CA ALA A 103 8.58 -11.51 -12.24
C ALA A 103 8.60 -11.24 -13.77
N GLY A 104 9.68 -11.65 -14.45
CA GLY A 104 9.84 -11.48 -15.90
C GLY A 104 10.18 -10.06 -16.35
N ALA A 105 10.46 -9.14 -15.42
CA ALA A 105 10.90 -7.77 -15.68
C ALA A 105 12.21 -7.46 -14.95
N ARG A 106 12.71 -6.21 -15.08
CA ARG A 106 13.91 -5.72 -14.39
C ARG A 106 13.64 -4.45 -13.55
N PRO A 107 12.75 -4.53 -12.53
CA PRO A 107 12.37 -3.40 -11.69
C PRO A 107 13.49 -2.93 -10.75
N VAL A 108 13.30 -1.74 -10.17
CA VAL A 108 14.12 -1.20 -9.07
C VAL A 108 13.75 -1.92 -7.78
N MET A 109 14.78 -2.32 -7.02
CA MET A 109 14.61 -2.96 -5.72
C MET A 109 14.62 -1.91 -4.60
N PHE A 110 13.61 -1.93 -3.73
CA PHE A 110 13.59 -1.16 -2.49
C PHE A 110 13.74 -2.11 -1.31
N THR A 111 14.62 -1.77 -0.37
CA THR A 111 14.91 -2.59 0.82
C THR A 111 14.43 -1.87 2.07
N PRO A 112 13.16 -2.04 2.47
CA PRO A 112 12.67 -1.50 3.73
C PRO A 112 13.13 -2.33 4.93
N GLN A 113 13.55 -1.62 5.97
CA GLN A 113 13.94 -2.15 7.27
C GLN A 113 13.24 -1.33 8.35
N SER A 114 12.68 -1.97 9.37
CA SER A 114 12.07 -1.25 10.48
C SER A 114 12.34 -1.96 11.80
N THR A 115 12.34 -1.21 12.90
CA THR A 115 12.53 -1.72 14.26
C THR A 115 11.52 -2.81 14.67
N GLY A 116 10.41 -2.97 13.93
CA GLY A 116 9.42 -4.04 14.10
C GLY A 116 9.36 -5.07 12.97
N ALA A 117 10.15 -4.91 11.90
CA ALA A 117 10.08 -5.80 10.74
C ALA A 117 10.91 -7.06 10.95
N LEU A 118 10.33 -8.23 10.67
CA LEU A 118 11.06 -9.48 10.63
C LEU A 118 11.70 -9.67 9.26
N GLY A 119 13.00 -9.95 9.26
CA GLY A 119 13.72 -10.38 8.07
C GLY A 119 14.15 -9.27 7.11
N ASN A 120 14.76 -9.69 6.00
CA ASN A 120 15.21 -8.84 4.92
C ASN A 120 14.09 -8.73 3.87
N ASN A 121 13.35 -7.63 3.91
CA ASN A 121 12.26 -7.38 2.98
C ASN A 121 12.76 -6.63 1.74
N ARG A 122 12.23 -6.99 0.59
CA ARG A 122 12.50 -6.37 -0.71
C ARG A 122 11.19 -6.11 -1.44
N GLN A 123 11.06 -4.94 -2.02
CA GLN A 123 9.93 -4.57 -2.88
C GLN A 123 10.46 -4.28 -4.28
N PHE A 124 9.72 -4.73 -5.29
CA PHE A 124 10.11 -4.59 -6.68
C PHE A 124 9.12 -3.66 -7.37
N ARG A 125 9.59 -2.45 -7.71
CA ARG A 125 8.78 -1.40 -8.32
C ARG A 125 9.51 -0.74 -9.46
N ASP A 126 8.78 -0.12 -10.37
CA ASP A 126 9.34 0.70 -11.42
C ASP A 126 8.48 1.93 -11.66
N ARG A 127 9.01 2.90 -12.39
CA ARG A 127 8.30 4.10 -12.78
C ARG A 127 8.50 4.34 -14.27
N THR A 128 7.39 4.45 -14.98
CA THR A 128 7.35 4.89 -16.38
C THR A 128 7.04 6.38 -16.43
N SER A 129 6.88 6.94 -17.64
CA SER A 129 6.41 8.31 -17.82
C SER A 129 4.96 8.51 -17.37
N THR A 130 4.15 7.46 -17.29
CA THR A 130 2.70 7.55 -17.04
C THR A 130 2.24 6.85 -15.76
N SER A 131 3.00 5.87 -15.26
CA SER A 131 2.59 5.04 -14.12
C SER A 131 3.75 4.66 -13.21
N GLU A 132 3.44 4.44 -11.93
CA GLU A 132 4.26 3.59 -11.06
C GLU A 132 3.75 2.14 -11.17
N LEU A 133 4.68 1.19 -11.30
CA LEU A 133 4.42 -0.24 -11.41
C LEU A 133 4.93 -0.94 -10.15
N ALA A 134 4.10 -1.79 -9.54
CA ALA A 134 4.53 -2.70 -8.50
C ALA A 134 4.46 -4.15 -9.02
N TYR A 135 5.55 -4.89 -8.86
CA TYR A 135 5.68 -6.27 -9.36
C TYR A 135 5.50 -7.30 -8.25
N GLY A 136 5.79 -6.93 -7.01
CA GLY A 136 5.70 -7.84 -5.88
C GLY A 136 6.71 -7.55 -4.78
N VAL A 137 6.78 -8.48 -3.83
CA VAL A 137 7.64 -8.39 -2.66
C VAL A 137 8.30 -9.73 -2.36
N VAL A 138 9.46 -9.67 -1.71
CA VAL A 138 10.12 -10.83 -1.10
C VAL A 138 10.38 -10.53 0.37
N SER A 139 9.91 -11.41 1.24
CA SER A 139 10.16 -11.37 2.67
C SER A 139 11.03 -12.55 3.07
N ASP A 140 12.29 -12.27 3.40
CA ASP A 140 13.25 -13.28 3.83
C ASP A 140 13.41 -13.27 5.36
N THR A 141 12.68 -14.14 6.05
CA THR A 141 12.69 -14.22 7.52
C THR A 141 13.69 -15.26 8.01
N SER A 142 13.83 -15.43 9.34
CA SER A 142 14.69 -16.47 9.90
C SER A 142 14.24 -17.90 9.54
N THR A 143 12.97 -18.11 9.21
CA THR A 143 12.38 -19.45 9.02
C THR A 143 12.02 -19.77 7.57
N GLN A 144 11.79 -18.77 6.73
CA GLN A 144 11.33 -18.98 5.36
C GLN A 144 11.61 -17.77 4.46
N VAL A 145 11.58 -18.00 3.16
CA VAL A 145 11.50 -16.94 2.15
C VAL A 145 10.10 -16.98 1.55
N LEU A 146 9.35 -15.90 1.72
CA LEU A 146 8.06 -15.68 1.07
C LEU A 146 8.28 -14.78 -0.15
N THR A 147 7.83 -15.22 -1.33
CA THR A 147 7.77 -14.41 -2.54
C THR A 147 6.31 -14.20 -2.91
N GLN A 148 5.90 -12.94 -3.11
CA GLN A 148 4.59 -12.54 -3.60
C GLN A 148 4.81 -11.82 -4.93
N VAL A 149 4.18 -12.32 -6.00
CA VAL A 149 4.20 -11.71 -7.34
C VAL A 149 2.80 -11.18 -7.67
N TYR A 150 2.74 -9.98 -8.25
CA TYR A 150 1.51 -9.37 -8.76
C TYR A 150 1.37 -9.67 -10.25
N ASP A 151 0.25 -10.28 -10.63
CA ASP A 151 -0.04 -10.65 -12.02
C ASP A 151 -1.44 -10.17 -12.46
N PRO A 152 -1.55 -9.17 -13.35
CA PRO A 152 -0.44 -8.36 -13.88
C PRO A 152 0.19 -7.48 -12.79
N PRO A 153 1.36 -6.85 -13.04
CA PRO A 153 1.90 -5.83 -12.15
C PRO A 153 0.88 -4.72 -11.89
N VAL A 154 0.79 -4.26 -10.64
CA VAL A 154 -0.14 -3.20 -10.25
C VAL A 154 0.34 -1.88 -10.85
N SER A 155 -0.47 -1.29 -11.75
CA SER A 155 -0.16 -0.03 -12.42
C SER A 155 -0.95 1.13 -11.82
N THR A 156 -0.25 2.11 -11.27
CA THR A 156 -0.84 3.31 -10.67
C THR A 156 -0.53 4.52 -11.54
N PRO A 157 -1.53 5.18 -12.17
CA PRO A 157 -1.29 6.39 -12.95
C PRO A 157 -0.70 7.50 -12.11
N LEU A 158 0.31 8.19 -12.63
CA LEU A 158 0.97 9.29 -11.92
C LEU A 158 0.13 10.56 -11.91
N ASP A 159 -0.61 10.83 -12.98
CA ASP A 159 -1.37 12.06 -13.21
C ASP A 159 -2.89 11.82 -13.13
N MET A 160 -3.37 11.55 -11.92
CA MET A 160 -4.78 11.43 -11.62
C MET A 160 -5.37 12.81 -11.29
N GLN A 161 -6.61 13.05 -11.73
CA GLN A 161 -7.39 14.21 -11.34
C GLN A 161 -8.17 13.94 -10.04
N PRO A 162 -8.47 14.95 -9.21
CA PRO A 162 -9.25 14.73 -7.98
C PRO A 162 -10.59 14.05 -8.27
N GLY A 163 -10.93 13.04 -7.47
CA GLY A 163 -12.10 12.19 -7.65
C GLY A 163 -11.94 11.09 -8.72
N GLN A 164 -10.82 11.06 -9.46
CA GLN A 164 -10.56 10.00 -10.42
C GLN A 164 -10.35 8.67 -9.69
N VAL A 165 -11.03 7.64 -10.21
CA VAL A 165 -10.97 6.27 -9.75
C VAL A 165 -10.36 5.41 -10.85
N VAL A 166 -9.44 4.52 -10.48
CA VAL A 166 -8.88 3.49 -11.37
C VAL A 166 -8.97 2.13 -10.73
N LYS A 167 -9.31 1.12 -11.53
CA LYS A 167 -9.27 -0.28 -11.12
C LYS A 167 -7.90 -0.86 -11.45
N ARG A 168 -7.29 -1.55 -10.49
CA ARG A 168 -5.95 -2.16 -10.60
C ARG A 168 -5.97 -3.62 -10.18
N ASP A 169 -7.02 -4.33 -10.61
CA ASP A 169 -7.26 -5.73 -10.25
C ASP A 169 -6.08 -6.61 -10.66
N HIS A 170 -5.68 -7.52 -9.78
CA HIS A 170 -4.52 -8.39 -9.99
C HIS A 170 -4.65 -9.68 -9.19
N LYS A 171 -3.77 -10.63 -9.49
CA LYS A 171 -3.61 -11.86 -8.72
C LYS A 171 -2.32 -11.78 -7.92
N ASN A 172 -2.42 -12.05 -6.62
CA ASN A 172 -1.27 -12.32 -5.78
C ASN A 172 -0.89 -13.79 -5.93
N GLN A 173 0.33 -14.07 -6.38
CA GLN A 173 0.90 -15.40 -6.43
C GLN A 173 1.95 -15.55 -5.34
N PHE A 174 1.71 -16.43 -4.37
CA PHE A 174 2.58 -16.65 -3.24
C PHE A 174 3.38 -17.93 -3.42
N THR A 175 4.69 -17.85 -3.17
CA THR A 175 5.59 -18.99 -3.02
C THR A 175 6.29 -18.90 -1.67
N ILE A 176 6.19 -19.95 -0.86
CA ILE A 176 6.85 -20.07 0.44
C ILE A 176 7.93 -21.14 0.31
N VAL A 177 9.18 -20.76 0.59
CA VAL A 177 10.32 -21.66 0.65
C VAL A 177 10.79 -21.73 2.11
N PRO A 178 10.47 -22.81 2.84
CA PRO A 178 10.95 -23.01 4.21
C PRO A 178 12.48 -23.19 4.24
N LYS A 179 13.15 -22.62 5.25
CA LYS A 179 14.60 -22.82 5.46
C LYS A 179 14.94 -24.13 6.18
N ALA A 180 13.97 -24.73 6.87
CA ALA A 180 14.15 -25.93 7.70
C ALA A 180 13.88 -27.27 6.96
N GLY A 181 14.10 -27.33 5.65
CA GLY A 181 14.05 -28.60 4.89
C GLY A 181 12.66 -29.12 4.52
N SER A 182 11.58 -28.44 4.92
CA SER A 182 10.23 -28.72 4.42
C SER A 182 10.09 -28.35 2.94
N ALA A 183 9.23 -29.05 2.20
CA ALA A 183 8.95 -28.75 0.81
C ALA A 183 8.35 -27.34 0.64
N PRO A 184 8.68 -26.63 -0.46
CA PRO A 184 8.03 -25.37 -0.80
C PRO A 184 6.52 -25.53 -0.99
N SER A 185 5.77 -24.46 -0.74
CA SER A 185 4.33 -24.40 -1.01
C SER A 185 3.96 -23.13 -1.78
N SER A 186 2.84 -23.18 -2.47
CA SER A 186 2.33 -22.04 -3.24
C SER A 186 0.82 -21.95 -3.17
N PHE A 187 0.30 -20.73 -3.19
CA PHE A 187 -1.13 -20.46 -3.32
C PHE A 187 -1.34 -19.13 -4.04
N SER A 188 -2.59 -18.76 -4.28
CA SER A 188 -2.89 -17.48 -4.91
C SER A 188 -4.17 -16.87 -4.37
N GLU A 189 -4.26 -15.57 -4.52
CA GLU A 189 -5.42 -14.76 -4.16
C GLU A 189 -5.75 -13.80 -5.30
N THR A 190 -7.03 -13.56 -5.55
CA THR A 190 -7.46 -12.49 -6.46
C THR A 190 -7.73 -11.23 -5.66
N VAL A 191 -7.33 -10.09 -6.21
CA VAL A 191 -7.48 -8.77 -5.59
C VAL A 191 -8.26 -7.88 -6.55
N GLU A 192 -9.40 -7.39 -6.07
CA GLU A 192 -10.05 -6.21 -6.65
C GLU A 192 -9.48 -4.98 -5.93
N ASP A 193 -8.96 -4.02 -6.69
CA ASP A 193 -8.27 -2.83 -6.17
C ASP A 193 -8.88 -1.60 -6.83
N GLN A 194 -9.59 -0.80 -6.04
CA GLN A 194 -10.15 0.47 -6.46
C GLN A 194 -9.36 1.62 -5.84
N PHE A 195 -8.52 2.24 -6.66
CA PHE A 195 -7.65 3.33 -6.25
C PHE A 195 -8.22 4.67 -6.67
N THR A 196 -8.38 5.56 -5.70
CA THR A 196 -8.97 6.88 -5.88
C THR A 196 -7.98 7.93 -5.45
N TYR A 197 -7.71 8.89 -6.33
CA TYR A 197 -7.07 10.13 -5.91
C TYR A 197 -8.14 11.09 -5.41
N VAL A 198 -8.16 11.36 -4.12
CA VAL A 198 -9.20 12.18 -3.48
C VAL A 198 -8.99 13.65 -3.81
N GLY A 199 -7.75 14.12 -3.78
CA GLY A 199 -7.37 15.51 -4.00
C GLY A 199 -6.22 15.93 -3.10
N ARG A 200 -5.92 17.23 -3.10
CA ARG A 200 -4.94 17.83 -2.18
C ARG A 200 -5.61 18.37 -0.92
N GLU A 201 -4.90 18.31 0.20
CA GLU A 201 -5.30 18.98 1.42
C GLU A 201 -4.09 19.44 2.24
N SER A 202 -4.32 20.36 3.18
CA SER A 202 -3.34 20.71 4.20
C SER A 202 -3.46 19.73 5.36
N LEU A 203 -2.36 19.06 5.69
CA LEU A 203 -2.26 18.12 6.80
C LEU A 203 -1.35 18.70 7.88
N GLN A 204 -1.89 18.87 9.08
CA GLN A 204 -1.09 19.25 10.25
C GLN A 204 -0.36 18.02 10.80
N THR A 205 0.96 18.10 10.94
CA THR A 205 1.82 17.03 11.46
C THR A 205 2.79 17.56 12.51
N ALA A 206 3.56 16.66 13.12
CA ALA A 206 4.70 17.03 13.97
C ALA A 206 5.83 17.74 13.19
N MET A 207 5.91 17.54 11.88
CA MET A 207 6.87 18.20 10.98
C MET A 207 6.37 19.58 10.48
N GLY A 208 5.21 20.03 10.95
CA GLY A 208 4.54 21.25 10.50
C GLY A 208 3.33 20.98 9.61
N SER A 209 2.83 22.03 8.97
CA SER A 209 1.76 21.94 7.98
C SER A 209 2.34 21.51 6.62
N LEU A 210 1.79 20.45 6.05
CA LEU A 210 2.22 19.89 4.77
C LEU A 210 1.06 19.91 3.78
N ASN A 211 1.34 20.29 2.54
CA ASN A 211 0.40 20.10 1.42
C ASN A 211 0.58 18.67 0.89
N VAL A 212 -0.49 17.88 0.90
CA VAL A 212 -0.45 16.44 0.63
C VAL A 212 -1.51 16.02 -0.38
N CYS A 213 -1.20 15.06 -1.24
CA CYS A 213 -2.21 14.27 -1.94
C CYS A 213 -2.79 13.23 -0.99
N LYS A 214 -4.12 13.15 -0.94
CA LYS A 214 -4.83 12.05 -0.31
C LYS A 214 -5.24 11.03 -1.34
N PHE A 215 -4.92 9.76 -1.10
CA PHE A 215 -5.42 8.64 -1.87
C PHE A 215 -6.26 7.72 -0.99
N ASN A 216 -7.27 7.10 -1.59
CA ASN A 216 -8.08 6.07 -0.97
C ASN A 216 -7.96 4.80 -1.81
N ASN A 217 -7.76 3.67 -1.15
CA ASN A 217 -7.64 2.39 -1.81
C ASN A 217 -8.57 1.37 -1.14
N ASP A 218 -9.56 0.90 -1.89
CA ASP A 218 -10.49 -0.12 -1.46
C ASP A 218 -10.10 -1.46 -2.07
N PHE A 219 -9.90 -2.46 -1.21
CA PHE A 219 -9.49 -3.80 -1.59
C PHE A 219 -10.58 -4.82 -1.29
N VAL A 220 -10.77 -5.75 -2.21
CA VAL A 220 -11.41 -7.04 -1.94
C VAL A 220 -10.43 -8.14 -2.30
N THR A 221 -10.02 -8.92 -1.31
CA THR A 221 -9.11 -10.06 -1.51
C THR A 221 -9.90 -11.36 -1.35
N VAL A 222 -9.75 -12.28 -2.29
CA VAL A 222 -10.37 -13.61 -2.26
C VAL A 222 -9.28 -14.66 -2.43
N GLY A 223 -9.15 -15.53 -1.43
CA GLY A 223 -8.12 -16.56 -1.37
C GLY A 223 -8.61 -17.86 -0.73
N PRO A 224 -7.69 -18.83 -0.50
CA PRO A 224 -8.02 -20.12 0.10
C PRO A 224 -8.66 -20.02 1.49
N THR A 225 -8.36 -18.94 2.22
CA THR A 225 -8.86 -18.66 3.57
C THR A 225 -10.17 -17.85 3.60
N GLY A 226 -10.72 -17.50 2.43
CA GLY A 226 -11.97 -16.76 2.29
C GLY A 226 -11.80 -15.37 1.68
N ARG A 227 -12.79 -14.52 1.93
CA ARG A 227 -12.88 -13.14 1.43
C ARG A 227 -12.58 -12.14 2.54
N ALA A 228 -11.81 -11.11 2.22
CA ALA A 228 -11.61 -9.97 3.10
C ALA A 228 -11.73 -8.65 2.36
N VAL A 229 -12.09 -7.61 3.11
CA VAL A 229 -12.22 -6.24 2.60
C VAL A 229 -11.33 -5.33 3.43
N ALA A 230 -10.60 -4.44 2.78
CA ALA A 230 -9.78 -3.44 3.45
C ALA A 230 -9.92 -2.07 2.77
N ASN A 231 -9.77 -1.03 3.56
CA ASN A 231 -9.66 0.34 3.10
C ASN A 231 -8.35 0.94 3.63
N ILE A 232 -7.58 1.55 2.73
CA ILE A 232 -6.32 2.20 3.06
C ILE A 232 -6.34 3.61 2.51
N GLN A 233 -6.20 4.58 3.41
CA GLN A 233 -6.00 5.97 3.06
C GLN A 233 -4.53 6.33 3.25
N THR A 234 -3.97 7.05 2.28
CA THR A 234 -2.58 7.49 2.32
C THR A 234 -2.49 8.98 2.05
N TRP A 235 -1.53 9.63 2.70
CA TRP A 235 -1.22 11.03 2.51
C TRP A 235 0.24 11.16 2.08
N VAL A 236 0.45 11.73 0.90
CA VAL A 236 1.75 11.84 0.26
C VAL A 236 2.06 13.32 0.01
N VAL A 237 3.21 13.79 0.46
CA VAL A 237 3.59 15.21 0.35
C VAL A 237 3.71 15.63 -1.11
N ALA A 238 3.04 16.72 -1.47
CA ALA A 238 2.95 17.21 -2.84
C ALA A 238 4.08 18.15 -3.25
N GLU A 239 4.75 18.79 -2.28
CA GLU A 239 5.74 19.83 -2.56
C GLU A 239 6.76 19.99 -1.43
N GLY A 240 7.84 20.72 -1.72
CA GLY A 240 8.90 20.98 -0.77
C GLY A 240 9.89 19.82 -0.61
N PRO A 241 10.73 19.83 0.46
CA PRO A 241 11.85 18.90 0.61
C PRO A 241 11.43 17.45 0.81
N TYR A 242 10.17 17.20 1.18
CA TYR A 242 9.63 15.87 1.40
C TYR A 242 8.71 15.41 0.26
N GLN A 243 8.77 16.03 -0.92
CA GLN A 243 7.93 15.65 -2.05
C GLN A 243 7.96 14.12 -2.31
N GLY A 244 6.77 13.55 -2.47
CA GLY A 244 6.55 12.12 -2.65
C GLY A 244 6.66 11.27 -1.39
N ARG A 245 6.92 11.85 -0.20
CA ARG A 245 6.98 11.08 1.05
C ARG A 245 5.58 10.79 1.56
N LEU A 246 5.35 9.54 1.91
CA LEU A 246 4.14 9.09 2.59
C LEU A 246 4.25 9.47 4.08
N VAL A 247 3.42 10.39 4.53
CA VAL A 247 3.50 10.96 5.89
C VAL A 247 2.40 10.49 6.83
N LYS A 248 1.35 9.89 6.27
CA LYS A 248 0.27 9.28 7.04
C LYS A 248 -0.36 8.11 6.29
N ILE A 249 -0.75 7.09 7.05
CA ILE A 249 -1.60 5.99 6.62
C ILE A 249 -2.74 5.85 7.63
N ALA A 250 -3.94 5.58 7.14
CA ALA A 250 -5.04 5.07 7.92
C ALA A 250 -5.54 3.77 7.28
N THR A 251 -5.69 2.73 8.08
CA THR A 251 -6.09 1.41 7.60
C THR A 251 -7.29 0.93 8.39
N SER A 252 -8.28 0.40 7.68
CA SER A 252 -9.35 -0.40 8.26
C SER A 252 -9.49 -1.68 7.45
N SER A 253 -9.86 -2.78 8.10
CA SER A 253 -10.13 -4.04 7.41
C SER A 253 -11.22 -4.81 8.13
N SER A 254 -11.90 -5.70 7.40
CA SER A 254 -12.98 -6.51 7.94
C SER A 254 -12.55 -7.40 9.12
N ASN A 255 -11.25 -7.69 9.22
CA ASN A 255 -10.69 -8.65 10.18
C ASN A 255 -9.67 -8.01 11.14
N GLY A 256 -9.53 -6.68 11.12
CA GLY A 256 -8.48 -5.97 11.86
C GLY A 256 -9.00 -4.75 12.58
N ARG A 257 -8.28 -4.35 13.63
CA ARG A 257 -8.55 -3.07 14.29
C ARG A 257 -8.11 -1.93 13.37
N PRO A 258 -8.89 -0.84 13.26
CA PRO A 258 -8.43 0.36 12.60
C PRO A 258 -7.11 0.84 13.21
N SER A 259 -6.20 1.30 12.35
CA SER A 259 -4.91 1.81 12.76
C SER A 259 -4.54 3.05 11.97
N THR A 260 -3.74 3.92 12.57
CA THR A 260 -3.09 5.02 11.88
C THR A 260 -1.59 4.97 12.10
N TYR A 261 -0.83 5.34 11.08
CA TYR A 261 0.59 5.60 11.19
C TYR A 261 0.84 7.04 10.75
N GLU A 262 1.58 7.80 11.55
CA GLU A 262 1.96 9.19 11.25
C GLU A 262 3.47 9.35 11.40
N VAL A 263 4.10 9.90 10.36
CA VAL A 263 5.53 10.21 10.35
C VAL A 263 5.77 11.47 11.17
N THR A 264 6.70 11.40 12.11
CA THR A 264 7.09 12.49 12.99
C THR A 264 8.41 13.13 12.56
N LYS A 265 9.25 12.42 11.79
CA LYS A 265 10.51 12.94 11.27
C LYS A 265 10.96 12.18 10.02
N ILE A 266 11.59 12.91 9.09
CA ILE A 266 12.12 12.37 7.84
C ILE A 266 13.58 12.81 7.69
N THR A 267 14.44 11.87 7.29
CA THR A 267 15.77 12.15 6.73
C THR A 267 15.83 11.54 5.34
N TYR A 268 16.03 12.38 4.32
CA TYR A 268 15.99 11.95 2.91
C TYR A 268 17.30 12.33 2.21
N THR A 269 17.95 11.32 1.63
CA THR A 269 19.19 11.47 0.87
C THR A 269 18.95 10.96 -0.55
N PRO A 270 18.43 11.79 -1.47
CA PRO A 270 18.23 11.41 -2.85
C PRO A 270 19.57 11.27 -3.60
N LYS A 271 19.57 10.46 -4.66
CA LYS A 271 20.66 10.36 -5.64
C LYS A 271 20.25 10.90 -6.99
#